data_AF-A0A2G9ZL42-F1
#
_entry.id   AF-A0A2G9ZL42-F1
#
_cell.length_a   1.000
_cell.length_b   1.000
_cell.length_c   1.000
_cell.angle_alpha   90.00
_cell.angle_beta   90.00
_cell.angle_gamma   90.00
#
_symmetry.space_group_name_H-M   'P 1'
#
loop_
_entity.id
_entity.type
_entity.pdbx_description
1 polymer ?
#
loop_
_entity_poly.entity_id
_entity_poly.type
_entity_poly.pdbx_seq_one_letter_code
_entity_poly.pdbx_strand_id
1 'polypeptide(L)'
;MKIILPIFLLLSFLPVQAEASEIFGLISTNPAAPTVNPPAADSEQTGQPIPPVPSGQNQTGATALWPSANLTTYEKNQILKNTEKTDTGVKVLGAYYYPDGSLVRGPDKKIFVIFGRYKTLIHNLIALQKYHGQEIISISAEEISGFIPRQCRPGDLIREKGGVKIFFVQKNGKEYVPNLTILRQHYSGQKIHNLDKDEMGKY
;
A
#
# COMPACT_ATOMS: atom_id res chain seq x y z
N MET A 1 -7.35 -58.50 -31.56
CA MET A 1 -8.67 -58.53 -30.91
C MET A 1 -8.71 -57.44 -29.85
N LYS A 2 -9.69 -56.54 -29.96
CA LYS A 2 -9.97 -55.43 -29.03
C LYS A 2 -10.82 -55.95 -27.88
N ILE A 3 -10.46 -55.63 -26.63
CA ILE A 3 -11.42 -55.59 -25.52
C ILE A 3 -11.17 -54.29 -24.75
N ILE A 4 -12.11 -53.36 -24.90
CA ILE A 4 -12.20 -52.07 -24.22
C ILE A 4 -13.14 -52.32 -23.04
N LEU A 5 -12.68 -52.07 -21.81
CA LEU A 5 -13.51 -52.11 -20.61
C LEU A 5 -13.65 -50.69 -20.05
N PRO A 6 -14.83 -50.04 -20.17
CA PRO A 6 -15.05 -48.74 -19.52
C PRO A 6 -15.48 -48.94 -18.06
N ILE A 7 -14.66 -48.45 -17.12
CA ILE A 7 -15.06 -48.30 -15.71
C ILE A 7 -15.92 -47.04 -15.60
N PHE A 8 -17.22 -47.27 -15.39
CA PHE A 8 -18.20 -46.28 -14.94
C PHE A 8 -17.95 -46.01 -13.45
N LEU A 9 -17.36 -44.86 -13.11
CA LEU A 9 -17.33 -44.38 -11.72
C LEU A 9 -18.44 -43.33 -11.55
N LEU A 10 -19.43 -43.74 -10.76
CA LEU A 10 -20.67 -43.04 -10.42
C LEU A 10 -20.37 -41.71 -9.70
N LEU A 11 -20.84 -40.60 -10.26
CA LEU A 11 -20.78 -39.26 -9.68
C LEU A 11 -22.00 -39.05 -8.76
N SER A 12 -21.84 -39.23 -7.45
CA SER A 12 -22.87 -38.88 -6.47
C SER A 12 -22.83 -37.37 -6.19
N PHE A 13 -23.79 -36.65 -6.79
CA PHE A 13 -24.12 -35.27 -6.45
C PHE A 13 -24.77 -35.22 -5.06
N LEU A 14 -24.15 -34.53 -4.11
CA LEU A 14 -24.83 -34.05 -2.90
C LEU A 14 -25.37 -32.65 -3.17
N PRO A 15 -26.63 -32.34 -2.79
CA PRO A 15 -27.13 -30.97 -2.85
C PRO A 15 -26.44 -30.11 -1.78
N VAL A 16 -25.88 -28.98 -2.22
CA VAL A 16 -25.44 -27.90 -1.34
C VAL A 16 -26.69 -27.24 -0.76
N GLN A 17 -26.88 -27.35 0.56
CA GLN A 17 -27.82 -26.48 1.28
C GLN A 17 -27.24 -25.07 1.27
N ALA A 18 -27.92 -24.17 0.56
CA ALA A 18 -27.70 -22.74 0.64
C ALA A 18 -28.24 -22.25 1.98
N GLU A 19 -27.36 -21.91 2.92
CA GLU A 19 -27.72 -21.04 4.03
C GLU A 19 -27.78 -19.62 3.50
N ALA A 20 -29.00 -19.11 3.37
CA ALA A 20 -29.25 -17.71 3.08
C ALA A 20 -28.70 -16.87 4.23
N SER A 21 -27.65 -16.09 3.96
CA SER A 21 -27.18 -15.06 4.87
C SER A 21 -28.15 -13.88 4.80
N GLU A 22 -28.80 -13.61 5.94
CA GLU A 22 -29.62 -12.44 6.19
C GLU A 22 -28.76 -11.17 6.07
N ILE A 23 -28.80 -10.53 4.90
CA ILE A 23 -28.35 -9.15 4.71
C ILE A 23 -29.58 -8.38 4.25
N PHE A 24 -30.41 -7.90 5.19
CA PHE A 24 -31.19 -6.68 5.02
C PHE A 24 -31.55 -6.13 6.40
N GLY A 25 -31.06 -4.92 6.69
CA GLY A 25 -31.61 -4.11 7.76
C GLY A 25 -33.10 -3.88 7.54
N LEU A 26 -33.86 -3.87 8.62
CA LEU A 26 -35.30 -3.63 8.65
C LEU A 26 -35.62 -2.25 8.05
N ILE A 27 -35.86 -2.17 6.74
CA ILE A 27 -36.71 -1.12 6.19
C ILE A 27 -38.16 -1.54 6.44
N SER A 28 -38.73 -1.00 7.51
CA SER A 28 -40.15 -1.10 7.82
C SER A 28 -40.96 -0.45 6.69
N THR A 29 -41.70 -1.26 5.93
CA THR A 29 -42.62 -0.79 4.88
C THR A 29 -44.02 -0.57 5.42
N ASN A 30 -44.16 0.00 6.63
CA ASN A 30 -45.47 0.34 7.17
C ASN A 30 -45.94 1.69 6.56
N PRO A 31 -47.01 1.72 5.74
CA PRO A 31 -47.52 2.95 5.13
C PRO A 31 -48.25 3.89 6.11
N ALA A 32 -48.36 3.53 7.39
CA ALA A 32 -49.05 4.31 8.42
C ALA A 32 -48.13 5.00 9.45
N ALA A 33 -46.84 5.19 9.15
CA ALA A 33 -45.95 5.93 10.04
C ALA A 33 -46.14 7.46 9.88
N PRO A 34 -46.33 8.23 10.98
CA PRO A 34 -46.52 9.68 10.91
C PRO A 34 -45.23 10.39 10.47
N THR A 35 -45.39 11.29 9.50
CA THR A 35 -44.33 12.15 8.95
C THR A 35 -43.78 13.09 10.02
N VAL A 36 -42.49 12.99 10.34
CA VAL A 36 -41.80 13.99 11.18
C VAL A 36 -41.18 15.04 10.25
N ASN A 37 -41.76 16.24 10.25
CA ASN A 37 -41.22 17.41 9.58
C ASN A 37 -39.99 17.97 10.33
N PRO A 38 -39.00 18.55 9.62
CA PRO A 38 -37.92 19.30 10.24
C PRO A 38 -38.43 20.65 10.81
N PRO A 39 -37.93 21.12 11.96
CA PRO A 39 -38.36 22.40 12.52
C PRO A 39 -37.81 23.58 11.71
N ALA A 40 -38.73 24.46 11.31
CA ALA A 40 -38.50 25.75 10.69
C ALA A 40 -38.12 26.82 11.73
N ALA A 41 -37.48 27.87 11.23
CA ALA A 41 -36.99 29.04 11.95
C ALA A 41 -38.13 29.97 12.44
N ASP A 42 -37.94 30.53 13.63
CA ASP A 42 -38.68 31.68 14.13
C ASP A 42 -37.94 33.00 13.83
N SER A 43 -38.74 34.01 13.50
CA SER A 43 -38.35 35.40 13.22
C SER A 43 -39.01 36.31 14.25
N GLU A 44 -38.34 37.40 14.69
CA GLU A 44 -38.94 38.70 15.07
C GLU A 44 -37.77 39.70 15.34
N GLN A 45 -37.48 40.66 14.45
CA GLN A 45 -38.01 42.05 14.31
C GLN A 45 -37.20 43.08 15.15
N THR A 46 -36.46 44.04 14.56
CA THR A 46 -36.91 45.45 14.39
C THR A 46 -35.88 46.36 13.66
N GLY A 47 -36.34 47.12 12.65
CA GLY A 47 -36.16 48.58 12.41
C GLY A 47 -34.80 49.31 12.23
N GLN A 48 -34.46 49.65 10.96
CA GLN A 48 -33.91 50.91 10.37
C GLN A 48 -32.66 51.63 10.94
N PRO A 49 -31.97 52.56 10.20
CA PRO A 49 -31.69 52.72 8.76
C PRO A 49 -30.16 52.85 8.46
N ILE A 50 -29.78 52.78 7.18
CA ILE A 50 -28.38 52.83 6.69
C ILE A 50 -27.86 54.28 6.60
N PRO A 51 -26.62 54.56 7.07
CA PRO A 51 -25.79 55.65 6.56
C PRO A 51 -24.52 55.13 5.85
N PRO A 52 -23.83 55.97 5.05
CA PRO A 52 -23.02 55.54 3.91
C PRO A 52 -21.58 55.16 4.25
N VAL A 53 -20.99 54.38 3.34
CA VAL A 53 -19.58 53.96 3.31
C VAL A 53 -18.63 55.16 3.39
N PRO A 54 -17.59 55.09 4.25
CA PRO A 54 -16.32 55.77 4.02
C PRO A 54 -15.22 54.76 3.72
N SER A 55 -14.59 54.93 2.55
CA SER A 55 -13.28 54.37 2.26
C SER A 55 -12.23 54.98 3.20
N GLY A 56 -11.33 54.15 3.73
CA GLY A 56 -10.07 54.65 4.27
C GLY A 56 -9.42 53.78 5.36
N GLN A 57 -8.20 53.37 5.03
CA GLN A 57 -7.03 53.21 5.91
C GLN A 57 -6.51 51.78 6.19
N ASN A 58 -5.27 51.63 5.74
CA ASN A 58 -4.26 50.61 5.99
C ASN A 58 -4.09 50.25 7.47
N GLN A 59 -3.76 48.98 7.72
CA GLN A 59 -2.66 48.53 8.60
C GLN A 59 -2.47 47.01 8.38
N THR A 60 -1.41 46.61 7.67
CA THR A 60 -0.11 46.19 8.22
C THR A 60 -0.20 44.90 9.05
N GLY A 61 0.18 43.77 8.44
CA GLY A 61 0.27 42.46 9.09
C GLY A 61 1.35 41.58 8.46
N ALA A 62 2.58 41.77 8.94
CA ALA A 62 3.73 40.85 8.95
C ALA A 62 4.15 40.11 7.66
N THR A 63 5.10 40.69 6.95
CA THR A 63 6.05 39.97 6.08
C THR A 63 6.91 39.02 6.93
N ALA A 64 6.79 37.71 6.74
CA ALA A 64 7.76 36.76 7.29
C ALA A 64 9.07 36.84 6.49
N LEU A 65 10.02 37.61 7.03
CA LEU A 65 11.43 37.63 6.65
C LEU A 65 12.05 36.25 6.88
N TRP A 66 12.56 35.63 5.83
CA TRP A 66 13.43 34.45 5.96
C TRP A 66 14.83 34.94 6.34
N PRO A 67 15.44 34.47 7.44
CA PRO A 67 16.85 34.74 7.68
C PRO A 67 17.68 33.91 6.70
N SER A 68 18.35 34.62 5.78
CA SER A 68 19.42 34.06 4.96
C SER A 68 20.61 33.74 5.87
N ALA A 69 20.74 32.49 6.29
CA ALA A 69 21.92 32.03 7.03
C ALA A 69 23.13 31.99 6.08
N ASN A 70 24.10 32.85 6.32
CA ASN A 70 25.42 32.77 5.71
C ASN A 70 26.13 31.51 6.23
N LEU A 71 26.13 30.45 5.43
CA LEU A 71 26.91 29.24 5.69
C LEU A 71 28.40 29.56 5.57
N THR A 72 29.16 29.18 6.60
CA THR A 72 30.61 29.37 6.62
C THR A 72 31.29 28.42 5.62
N THR A 73 32.41 28.87 5.04
CA THR A 73 33.18 28.16 4.02
C THR A 73 33.62 26.74 4.41
N TYR A 74 33.62 26.41 5.72
CA TYR A 74 33.92 25.05 6.21
C TYR A 74 32.78 24.05 5.98
N GLU A 75 31.51 24.46 6.04
CA GLU A 75 30.36 23.60 5.71
C GLU A 75 30.23 23.37 4.20
N LYS A 76 30.57 24.37 3.39
CA LYS A 76 30.53 24.26 1.92
C LYS A 76 31.47 23.16 1.38
N ASN A 77 32.61 22.94 2.05
CA ASN A 77 33.60 21.93 1.63
C ASN A 77 33.27 20.50 2.09
N GLN A 78 32.36 20.31 3.06
CA GLN A 78 31.81 19.00 3.43
C GLN A 78 30.64 18.61 2.51
N ILE A 79 29.93 19.57 1.94
CA ILE A 79 28.85 19.33 0.99
C ILE A 79 29.40 18.92 -0.39
N LEU A 80 30.54 19.48 -0.82
CA LEU A 80 31.15 19.19 -2.13
C LEU A 80 31.97 17.89 -2.21
N LYS A 81 32.27 17.22 -1.09
CA LYS A 81 32.98 15.92 -1.10
C LYS A 81 32.06 14.69 -1.13
N ASN A 82 30.74 14.88 -0.98
CA ASN A 82 29.76 13.78 -1.00
C ASN A 82 28.88 13.76 -2.28
N THR A 83 29.10 14.68 -3.22
CA THR A 83 28.30 14.78 -4.46
C THR A 83 28.88 13.96 -5.61
N GLU A 84 29.16 12.68 -5.37
CA GLU A 84 29.26 11.65 -6.43
C GLU A 84 28.58 10.35 -5.98
N LYS A 85 27.49 10.48 -5.23
CA LYS A 85 26.61 9.37 -4.93
C LYS A 85 25.20 9.81 -5.23
N THR A 86 24.75 9.42 -6.40
CA THR A 86 23.42 9.61 -6.94
C THR A 86 22.35 9.42 -5.86
N ASP A 87 21.70 10.54 -5.57
CA ASP A 87 20.86 10.79 -4.43
C ASP A 87 19.42 10.39 -4.75
N THR A 88 19.09 9.14 -4.45
CA THR A 88 17.70 8.64 -4.49
C THR A 88 17.22 8.19 -3.11
N GLY A 89 17.99 8.46 -2.06
CA GLY A 89 17.61 8.24 -0.66
C GLY A 89 17.37 9.57 0.04
N VAL A 90 16.13 10.03 0.13
CA VAL A 90 15.80 11.29 0.80
C VAL A 90 16.04 11.15 2.30
N LYS A 91 16.96 11.91 2.86
CA LYS A 91 17.18 11.93 4.31
C LYS A 91 16.16 12.86 4.98
N VAL A 92 15.19 12.28 5.69
CA VAL A 92 14.17 13.02 6.44
C VAL A 92 14.39 12.79 7.94
N LEU A 93 14.62 13.86 8.70
CA LEU A 93 14.82 13.80 10.17
C LEU A 93 15.95 12.84 10.62
N GLY A 94 16.99 12.68 9.79
CA GLY A 94 18.10 11.77 10.09
C GLY A 94 17.92 10.33 9.62
N ALA A 95 16.74 9.95 9.14
CA ALA A 95 16.47 8.63 8.56
C ALA A 95 16.47 8.68 7.03
N TYR A 96 17.03 7.65 6.39
CA TYR A 96 16.95 7.49 4.94
C TYR A 96 15.59 6.94 4.53
N TYR A 97 14.92 7.65 3.63
CA TYR A 97 13.67 7.23 3.02
C TYR A 97 13.94 6.74 1.60
N TYR A 98 13.51 5.50 1.32
CA TYR A 98 13.55 4.91 -0.01
C TYR A 98 12.13 4.67 -0.49
N PRO A 99 11.72 5.23 -1.64
CA PRO A 99 10.42 4.95 -2.24
C PRO A 99 10.17 3.45 -2.45
N ASP A 100 8.91 3.04 -2.45
CA ASP A 100 8.53 1.66 -2.78
C ASP A 100 9.05 1.28 -4.17
N GLY A 101 9.62 0.08 -4.27
CA GLY A 101 10.26 -0.41 -5.48
C GLY A 101 11.72 0.00 -5.61
N SER A 102 12.29 0.79 -4.71
CA SER A 102 13.71 1.18 -4.75
C SER A 102 14.64 -0.03 -4.72
N LEU A 103 15.66 -0.02 -5.57
CA LEU A 103 16.73 -1.02 -5.55
C LEU A 103 17.87 -0.53 -4.67
N VAL A 104 18.23 -1.34 -3.68
CA VAL A 104 19.35 -1.05 -2.80
C VAL A 104 20.35 -2.19 -2.83
N ARG A 105 21.63 -1.86 -2.69
CA ARG A 105 22.73 -2.82 -2.62
C ARG A 105 23.50 -2.61 -1.32
N GLY A 106 23.56 -3.67 -0.53
CA GLY A 106 24.34 -3.71 0.70
C GLY A 106 25.84 -3.92 0.43
N PRO A 107 26.67 -3.85 1.49
CA PRO A 107 28.11 -4.13 1.39
C PRO A 107 28.42 -5.59 1.01
N ASP A 108 27.47 -6.51 1.22
CA ASP A 108 27.55 -7.91 0.79
C ASP A 108 27.28 -8.09 -0.73
N LYS A 109 27.14 -6.98 -1.47
CA LYS A 109 26.86 -6.91 -2.92
C LYS A 109 25.53 -7.54 -3.32
N LYS A 110 24.67 -7.89 -2.35
CA LYS A 110 23.32 -8.37 -2.64
C LYS A 110 22.40 -7.20 -2.95
N ILE A 111 21.51 -7.41 -3.91
CA ILE A 111 20.53 -6.41 -4.35
C ILE A 111 19.19 -6.77 -3.72
N PHE A 112 18.58 -5.79 -3.07
CA PHE A 112 17.27 -5.90 -2.47
C PHE A 112 16.34 -4.87 -3.09
N VAL A 113 15.06 -5.22 -3.17
CA VAL A 113 14.00 -4.25 -3.42
C VAL A 113 13.34 -3.86 -2.11
N ILE A 114 13.10 -2.57 -1.93
CA ILE A 114 12.48 -2.00 -0.74
C ILE A 114 11.00 -1.73 -0.98
N PHE A 115 10.16 -2.14 -0.03
CA PHE A 115 8.74 -1.78 0.03
C PHE A 115 8.40 -1.42 1.48
N GLY A 116 8.23 -0.13 1.75
CA GLY A 116 8.10 0.41 3.10
C GLY A 116 9.27 -0.01 3.99
N ARG A 117 8.97 -0.75 5.07
CA ARG A 117 9.96 -1.27 6.04
C ARG A 117 10.56 -2.63 5.67
N TYR A 118 10.17 -3.20 4.52
CA TYR A 118 10.53 -4.54 4.13
C TYR A 118 11.56 -4.55 3.00
N LYS A 119 12.46 -5.54 3.02
CA LYS A 119 13.39 -5.82 1.93
C LYS A 119 13.16 -7.22 1.38
N THR A 120 13.17 -7.34 0.05
CA THR A 120 13.15 -8.66 -0.62
C THR A 120 14.42 -8.83 -1.43
N LEU A 121 15.10 -9.97 -1.28
CA LEU A 121 16.32 -10.28 -2.01
C LEU A 121 16.01 -10.61 -3.47
N ILE A 122 16.77 -10.03 -4.39
CA ILE A 122 16.72 -10.38 -5.81
C ILE A 122 17.76 -11.47 -6.06
N HIS A 123 17.31 -12.72 -6.24
CA HIS A 123 18.19 -13.88 -6.32
C HIS A 123 18.88 -14.08 -7.68
N ASN A 124 18.34 -13.53 -8.77
CA ASN A 124 18.87 -13.77 -10.11
C ASN A 124 18.69 -12.56 -11.03
N LEU A 125 19.45 -12.58 -12.14
CA LEU A 125 19.44 -11.51 -13.14
C LEU A 125 18.10 -11.38 -13.86
N ILE A 126 17.38 -12.48 -14.06
CA ILE A 126 16.05 -12.48 -14.70
C ILE A 126 15.05 -11.68 -13.85
N ALA A 127 15.09 -11.84 -12.53
CA ALA A 127 14.26 -11.06 -11.61
C ALA A 127 14.69 -9.59 -11.58
N LEU A 128 16.01 -9.32 -11.69
CA LEU A 128 16.54 -7.96 -11.77
C LEU A 128 16.14 -7.24 -13.06
N GLN A 129 15.96 -7.96 -14.17
CA GLN A 129 15.53 -7.40 -15.46
C GLN A 129 14.18 -6.67 -15.37
N LYS A 130 13.32 -7.04 -14.42
CA LYS A 130 12.05 -6.34 -14.15
C LYS A 130 12.23 -4.88 -13.73
N TYR A 131 13.45 -4.52 -13.30
CA TYR A 131 13.84 -3.20 -12.83
C TYR A 131 14.85 -2.54 -13.76
N HIS A 132 14.86 -2.95 -15.04
CA HIS A 132 15.77 -2.38 -16.02
C HIS A 132 15.62 -0.86 -16.11
N GLY A 133 16.75 -0.15 -16.12
CA GLY A 133 16.79 1.32 -16.16
C GLY A 133 16.63 1.98 -14.79
N GLN A 134 16.41 1.21 -13.72
CA GLN A 134 16.39 1.74 -12.36
C GLN A 134 17.79 1.73 -11.74
N GLU A 135 18.12 2.81 -11.05
CA GLU A 135 19.37 2.93 -10.31
C GLU A 135 19.42 1.99 -9.09
N ILE A 136 20.60 1.42 -8.83
CA ILE A 136 20.88 0.61 -7.65
C ILE A 136 21.65 1.45 -6.63
N ILE A 137 20.96 1.82 -5.55
CA ILE A 137 21.50 2.68 -4.50
C ILE A 137 22.40 1.86 -3.58
N SER A 138 23.66 2.27 -3.43
CA SER A 138 24.57 1.58 -2.52
C SER A 138 24.39 2.13 -1.09
N ILE A 139 24.00 1.28 -0.14
CA ILE A 139 23.64 1.67 1.23
C ILE A 139 24.55 1.01 2.27
N SER A 140 24.59 1.57 3.48
CA SER A 140 25.42 1.04 4.57
C SER A 140 24.85 -0.26 5.18
N ALA A 141 25.68 -1.00 5.94
CA ALA A 141 25.24 -2.17 6.69
C ALA A 141 24.18 -1.82 7.75
N GLU A 142 24.31 -0.64 8.35
CA GLU A 142 23.39 -0.14 9.37
C GLU A 142 22.03 0.15 8.73
N GLU A 143 22.00 0.91 7.63
CA GLU A 143 20.79 1.21 6.87
C GLU A 143 20.05 -0.06 6.44
N ILE A 144 20.77 -1.05 5.88
CA ILE A 144 20.12 -2.26 5.39
C ILE A 144 19.58 -3.14 6.51
N SER A 145 20.18 -3.11 7.70
CA SER A 145 19.76 -3.91 8.84
C SER A 145 18.42 -3.44 9.43
N GLY A 146 18.05 -2.17 9.22
CA GLY A 146 16.76 -1.61 9.61
C GLY A 146 15.54 -2.17 8.85
N PHE A 147 15.75 -2.84 7.71
CA PHE A 147 14.66 -3.44 6.93
C PHE A 147 14.38 -4.89 7.32
N ILE A 148 13.10 -5.23 7.42
CA ILE A 148 12.61 -6.57 7.73
C ILE A 148 12.68 -7.46 6.47
N PRO A 149 13.36 -8.60 6.49
CA PRO A 149 13.45 -9.49 5.34
C PRO A 149 12.10 -10.19 5.05
N ARG A 150 11.69 -10.16 3.79
CA ARG A 150 10.55 -10.90 3.23
C ARG A 150 10.99 -11.69 2.00
N GLN A 151 10.37 -12.86 1.80
CA GLN A 151 10.62 -13.71 0.62
C GLN A 151 9.82 -13.29 -0.62
N CYS A 152 8.67 -12.67 -0.43
CA CYS A 152 7.71 -12.28 -1.46
C CYS A 152 7.45 -10.77 -1.38
N ARG A 153 7.13 -10.19 -2.52
CA ARG A 153 6.88 -8.76 -2.70
C ARG A 153 5.38 -8.50 -2.78
N PRO A 154 4.94 -7.25 -2.57
CA PRO A 154 3.60 -6.83 -2.95
C PRO A 154 3.31 -7.20 -4.41
N GLY A 155 2.15 -7.81 -4.66
CA GLY A 155 1.76 -8.33 -5.96
C GLY A 155 1.95 -9.85 -6.13
N ASP A 156 2.72 -10.51 -5.27
CA ASP A 156 2.92 -11.96 -5.37
C ASP A 156 1.74 -12.73 -4.74
N LEU A 157 1.50 -13.96 -5.23
CA LEU A 157 0.57 -14.91 -4.60
C LEU A 157 1.33 -15.83 -3.65
N ILE A 158 0.82 -16.01 -2.44
CA ILE A 158 1.40 -16.85 -1.41
C ILE A 158 0.40 -17.88 -0.88
N ARG A 159 0.92 -19.01 -0.40
CA ARG A 159 0.16 -20.08 0.22
C ARG A 159 0.99 -20.73 1.32
N GLU A 160 0.38 -21.12 2.42
CA GLU A 160 1.08 -21.90 3.45
C GLU A 160 1.40 -23.30 2.91
N LYS A 161 2.60 -23.83 3.17
CA LYS A 161 2.95 -25.20 2.76
C LYS A 161 1.98 -26.21 3.37
N GLY A 162 1.36 -27.03 2.52
CA GLY A 162 0.31 -27.99 2.92
C GLY A 162 -1.08 -27.38 3.07
N GLY A 163 -1.21 -26.06 3.01
CA GLY A 163 -2.50 -25.35 3.01
C GLY A 163 -3.14 -25.26 1.62
N VAL A 164 -4.44 -25.00 1.60
CA VAL A 164 -5.22 -24.77 0.35
C VAL A 164 -5.45 -23.28 0.10
N LYS A 165 -5.47 -22.47 1.16
CA LYS A 165 -5.80 -21.04 1.10
C LYS A 165 -4.70 -20.25 0.41
N ILE A 166 -5.07 -19.52 -0.63
CA ILE A 166 -4.16 -18.63 -1.38
C ILE A 166 -4.43 -17.20 -0.93
N PHE A 167 -3.36 -16.44 -0.78
CA PHE A 167 -3.43 -15.03 -0.42
C PHE A 167 -2.64 -14.20 -1.43
N PHE A 168 -3.14 -12.99 -1.69
CA PHE A 168 -2.46 -11.97 -2.47
C PHE A 168 -1.69 -11.05 -1.53
N VAL A 169 -0.39 -10.83 -1.79
CA VAL A 169 0.44 -9.97 -0.97
C VAL A 169 0.18 -8.51 -1.31
N GLN A 170 -0.27 -7.74 -0.32
CA GLN A 170 -0.41 -6.29 -0.40
C GLN A 170 0.79 -5.60 0.25
N LYS A 171 0.86 -4.27 0.15
CA LYS A 171 1.92 -3.46 0.76
C LYS A 171 2.03 -3.69 2.28
N ASN A 172 0.87 -3.74 2.95
CA ASN A 172 0.78 -3.79 4.42
C ASN A 172 0.16 -5.08 4.95
N GLY A 173 -0.01 -6.11 4.12
CA GLY A 173 -0.59 -7.36 4.59
C GLY A 173 -0.78 -8.40 3.49
N LYS A 174 -1.70 -9.33 3.73
CA LYS A 174 -2.17 -10.29 2.74
C LYS A 174 -3.69 -10.34 2.69
N GLU A 175 -4.23 -10.48 1.50
CA GLU A 175 -5.67 -10.59 1.24
C GLU A 175 -6.01 -12.01 0.80
N TYR A 176 -7.08 -12.58 1.36
CA TYR A 176 -7.50 -13.93 0.99
C TYR A 176 -8.15 -13.94 -0.40
N VAL A 177 -7.74 -14.87 -1.26
CA VAL A 177 -8.36 -15.11 -2.57
C VAL A 177 -9.38 -16.24 -2.41
N PRO A 178 -10.69 -15.96 -2.40
CA PRO A 178 -11.65 -16.88 -1.80
C PRO A 178 -12.02 -18.07 -2.67
N ASN A 179 -11.86 -17.98 -4.00
CA ASN A 179 -12.19 -19.07 -4.90
C ASN A 179 -11.29 -19.08 -6.14
N LEU A 180 -11.32 -20.22 -6.83
CA LEU A 180 -10.55 -20.46 -8.05
C LEU A 180 -11.00 -19.57 -9.22
N THR A 181 -12.25 -19.12 -9.23
CA THR A 181 -12.78 -18.23 -10.28
C THR A 181 -12.05 -16.89 -10.26
N ILE A 182 -11.94 -16.25 -9.09
CA ILE A 182 -11.19 -15.00 -8.90
C ILE A 182 -9.71 -15.22 -9.20
N LEU A 183 -9.14 -16.33 -8.72
CA LEU A 183 -7.74 -16.68 -9.00
C LEU A 183 -7.46 -16.75 -10.51
N ARG A 184 -8.33 -17.44 -11.26
CA ARG A 184 -8.21 -17.58 -12.71
C ARG A 184 -8.49 -16.28 -13.47
N GLN A 185 -9.44 -15.47 -13.01
CA GLN A 185 -9.80 -14.22 -13.69
C GLN A 185 -8.74 -13.13 -13.51
N HIS A 186 -8.19 -12.98 -12.31
CA HIS A 186 -7.31 -11.85 -11.98
C HIS A 186 -5.82 -12.21 -11.90
N TYR A 187 -5.48 -13.47 -11.61
CA TYR A 187 -4.11 -13.89 -11.32
C TYR A 187 -3.64 -15.06 -12.20
N SER A 188 -4.27 -15.24 -13.36
CA SER A 188 -3.89 -16.30 -14.32
C SER A 188 -2.40 -16.24 -14.66
N GLY A 189 -1.73 -17.39 -14.62
CA GLY A 189 -0.31 -17.51 -14.96
C GLY A 189 0.66 -16.98 -13.89
N GLN A 190 0.18 -16.40 -12.79
CA GLN A 190 1.04 -15.98 -11.69
C GLN A 190 1.51 -17.18 -10.86
N LYS A 191 2.78 -17.15 -10.45
CA LYS A 191 3.36 -18.19 -9.59
C LYS A 191 2.85 -18.04 -8.16
N ILE A 192 2.40 -19.15 -7.58
CA ILE A 192 2.06 -19.23 -6.16
C ILE A 192 3.29 -19.69 -5.37
N HIS A 193 3.71 -18.89 -4.41
CA HIS A 193 4.85 -19.16 -3.53
C HIS A 193 4.37 -19.91 -2.29
N ASN A 194 4.90 -21.12 -2.05
CA ASN A 194 4.58 -21.87 -0.85
C ASN A 194 5.54 -21.47 0.28
N LEU A 195 5.00 -20.86 1.33
CA LEU A 195 5.74 -20.34 2.49
C LEU A 195 5.52 -21.21 3.73
N ASP A 196 6.53 -21.27 4.60
CA ASP A 196 6.37 -21.84 5.93
C ASP A 196 5.51 -20.93 6.82
N LYS A 197 4.96 -21.47 7.90
CA LYS A 197 4.07 -20.76 8.83
C LYS A 197 4.70 -19.47 9.38
N ASP A 198 5.99 -19.52 9.74
CA ASP A 198 6.72 -18.38 10.28
C ASP A 198 6.87 -17.24 9.25
N GLU A 199 7.13 -17.59 7.98
CA GLU A 199 7.20 -16.62 6.89
C GLU A 199 5.81 -16.05 6.57
N MET A 200 4.78 -16.89 6.62
CA MET A 200 3.39 -16.48 6.40
C MET A 200 2.92 -15.45 7.44
N GLY A 201 3.45 -15.50 8.66
CA GLY A 201 3.17 -14.54 9.74
C GLY A 201 3.77 -13.15 9.53
N LYS A 202 4.69 -12.98 8.57
CA LYS A 202 5.30 -11.67 8.24
C LYS A 202 4.43 -10.80 7.33
N TYR A 203 3.34 -11.34 6.80
CA TYR A 203 2.36 -10.68 5.91
C TYR A 203 0.99 -10.68 6.56
#